data_AF-A0A382RC08-F1
#
_entry.id   AF-A0A382RC08-F1
#
_cell.length_a   1.000
_cell.length_b   1.000
_cell.length_c   1.000
_cell.angle_alpha   90.00
_cell.angle_beta   90.00
_cell.angle_gamma   90.00
#
_symmetry.space_group_name_H-M   'P 1'
#
loop_
_entity.id
_entity.type
_entity.pdbx_description
1 polymer ?
#
loop_
_entity_poly.entity_id
_entity_poly.type
_entity_poly.pdbx_seq_one_letter_code
_entity_poly.pdbx_strand_id
1 'polypeptide(L)'
;VKVWEARDFRNLDDSVELGTRNIKVALRRLRKLIRDSAEEEFDLDGTISSTAKKAGMLDIKYQPEKRNAVKVLAFFDVGGSMDPHIKICEELFSACKTEFKNLEYFYFHNFLYESIWKDNRRRQNERVMTEDVLHKYAADYRIIFVGDATMAPYEITNPGGSIEHWNEEAGALWMKRMVDVYDKVIWLNPVPSDHWEYSASVELTRSLVEDNMFPLTIRGLEDSMAFLSK
;
A
#
# COMPACT_ATOMS: atom_id res chain seq x y z
N VAL A 1 -26.91 17.77 -29.45
CA VAL A 1 -25.99 16.60 -29.50
C VAL A 1 -24.80 16.93 -28.61
N LYS A 2 -24.62 16.18 -27.50
CA LYS A 2 -23.87 16.60 -26.31
C LYS A 2 -22.34 16.61 -26.55
N VAL A 3 -21.74 17.78 -26.35
CA VAL A 3 -20.32 18.12 -26.47
C VAL A 3 -19.53 17.60 -25.26
N TRP A 4 -19.52 16.27 -25.04
CA TRP A 4 -18.84 15.66 -23.89
C TRP A 4 -17.98 14.42 -24.20
N GLU A 5 -18.00 13.91 -25.43
CA GLU A 5 -17.24 12.69 -25.79
C GLU A 5 -15.89 12.95 -26.50
N ALA A 6 -15.45 14.22 -26.62
CA ALA A 6 -14.24 14.58 -27.37
C ALA A 6 -13.30 15.51 -26.61
N ARG A 7 -13.13 15.29 -25.30
CA ARG A 7 -12.03 15.91 -24.54
C ARG A 7 -10.91 14.92 -24.34
N ASP A 8 -10.03 14.94 -25.35
CA ASP A 8 -8.59 14.82 -25.22
C ASP A 8 -8.06 13.52 -24.60
N PHE A 9 -8.03 12.47 -25.42
CA PHE A 9 -6.82 11.66 -25.58
C PHE A 9 -5.69 12.54 -26.12
N ARG A 10 -5.21 13.49 -25.31
CA ARG A 10 -3.90 14.11 -25.51
C ARG A 10 -2.92 13.17 -24.84
N ASN A 11 -1.96 12.69 -25.63
CA ASN A 11 -0.76 11.96 -25.19
C ASN A 11 -0.42 12.35 -23.76
N LEU A 12 -0.79 11.47 -22.81
CA LEU A 12 -0.33 11.55 -21.45
C LEU A 12 1.15 11.29 -21.56
N ASP A 13 1.91 12.36 -21.47
CA ASP A 13 3.32 12.29 -21.18
C ASP A 13 3.43 11.43 -19.91
N ASP A 14 3.96 10.22 -20.01
CA ASP A 14 4.14 9.30 -18.88
C ASP A 14 5.11 9.87 -17.81
N SER A 15 5.60 11.10 -18.03
CA SER A 15 6.47 11.91 -17.18
C SER A 15 5.75 12.92 -16.27
N VAL A 16 4.42 12.87 -16.12
CA VAL A 16 3.74 13.70 -15.10
C VAL A 16 4.29 13.33 -13.73
N GLU A 17 5.07 14.23 -13.14
CA GLU A 17 5.58 14.10 -11.77
C GLU A 17 4.45 13.62 -10.84
N LEU A 18 4.77 12.62 -10.02
CA LEU A 18 3.85 12.11 -9.01
C LEU A 18 3.53 13.22 -8.00
N GLY A 19 2.43 13.92 -8.25
CA GLY A 19 1.87 14.85 -7.28
C GLY A 19 0.95 14.11 -6.32
N THR A 20 0.95 14.54 -5.06
CA THR A 20 0.10 14.02 -3.97
C THR A 20 -1.37 13.83 -4.38
N ARG A 21 -1.93 14.69 -5.25
CA ARG A 21 -3.32 14.54 -5.75
C ARG A 21 -3.51 13.30 -6.62
N ASN A 22 -2.56 13.02 -7.52
CA ASN A 22 -2.63 11.88 -8.42
C ASN A 22 -2.46 10.56 -7.63
N ILE A 23 -1.54 10.55 -6.66
CA ILE A 23 -1.37 9.43 -5.71
C ILE A 23 -2.70 9.16 -5.00
N LYS A 24 -3.32 10.19 -4.41
CA LYS A 24 -4.62 10.05 -3.74
C LYS A 24 -5.66 9.40 -4.64
N VAL A 25 -5.78 9.87 -5.90
CA VAL A 25 -6.73 9.32 -6.87
C VAL A 25 -6.45 7.83 -7.15
N ALA A 26 -5.19 7.45 -7.37
CA ALA A 26 -4.82 6.04 -7.58
C ALA A 26 -5.18 5.17 -6.37
N LEU A 27 -4.86 5.63 -5.16
CA LEU A 27 -5.19 4.92 -3.91
C LEU A 27 -6.70 4.73 -3.69
N ARG A 28 -7.55 5.60 -4.26
CA ARG A 28 -9.02 5.44 -4.16
C ARG A 28 -9.52 4.12 -4.75
N ARG A 29 -8.80 3.55 -5.71
CA ARG A 29 -9.17 2.28 -6.34
C ARG A 29 -9.19 1.11 -5.35
N LEU A 30 -8.37 1.17 -4.30
CA LEU A 30 -8.35 0.15 -3.27
C LEU A 30 -9.52 0.28 -2.28
N ARG A 31 -10.28 1.39 -2.28
CA ARG A 31 -11.37 1.57 -1.31
C ARG A 31 -12.46 0.51 -1.50
N LYS A 32 -12.70 -0.29 -0.46
CA LYS A 32 -13.87 -1.17 -0.36
C LYS A 32 -14.84 -0.57 0.65
N LEU A 33 -15.87 0.11 0.13
CA LEU A 33 -16.90 0.72 0.95
C LEU A 33 -17.93 -0.32 1.39
N ILE A 34 -17.99 -0.58 2.70
CA ILE A 34 -19.03 -1.43 3.31
C ILE A 34 -19.96 -0.57 4.16
N ARG A 35 -21.25 -0.94 4.19
CA ARG A 35 -22.26 -0.34 5.07
C ARG A 35 -22.34 -1.14 6.38
N ASP A 36 -21.45 -0.82 7.30
CA ASP A 36 -21.32 -1.49 8.61
C ASP A 36 -20.94 -0.46 9.69
N SER A 37 -21.37 0.79 9.49
CA SER A 37 -21.19 1.85 10.48
C SER A 37 -22.31 1.79 11.52
N ALA A 38 -21.99 2.12 12.77
CA ALA A 38 -23.00 2.39 13.78
C ALA A 38 -23.71 3.74 13.53
N GLU A 39 -23.07 4.63 12.77
CA GLU A 39 -23.66 5.90 12.35
C GLU A 39 -24.51 5.71 11.09
N GLU A 40 -25.70 6.29 11.11
CA GLU A 40 -26.63 6.25 9.98
C GLU A 40 -26.52 7.53 9.15
N GLU A 41 -26.54 7.38 7.82
CA GLU A 41 -26.67 8.46 6.86
C GLU A 41 -28.09 8.50 6.27
N PHE A 42 -28.48 9.66 5.78
CA PHE A 42 -29.76 9.83 5.11
C PHE A 42 -29.79 9.02 3.80
N ASP A 43 -30.71 8.06 3.71
CA ASP A 43 -30.92 7.26 2.50
C ASP A 43 -31.86 8.00 1.56
N LEU A 44 -31.31 8.84 0.69
CA LEU A 44 -32.08 9.61 -0.27
C LEU A 44 -32.90 8.70 -1.21
N ASP A 45 -32.30 7.64 -1.74
CA ASP A 45 -32.94 6.75 -2.71
C ASP A 45 -34.05 5.92 -2.05
N GLY A 46 -33.80 5.39 -0.85
CA GLY A 46 -34.81 4.70 -0.05
C GLY A 46 -35.95 5.63 0.38
N THR A 47 -35.63 6.87 0.75
CA THR A 47 -36.62 7.90 1.10
C THR A 47 -37.50 8.24 -0.09
N ILE A 48 -36.93 8.49 -1.27
CA ILE A 48 -37.69 8.78 -2.51
C ILE A 48 -38.62 7.60 -2.83
N SER A 49 -38.09 6.38 -2.81
CA SER A 49 -38.85 5.16 -3.13
C SER A 49 -39.98 4.90 -2.14
N SER A 50 -39.75 5.08 -0.84
CA SER A 50 -40.76 4.86 0.19
C SER A 50 -41.85 5.94 0.15
N THR A 51 -41.45 7.20 -0.04
CA THR A 51 -42.36 8.34 -0.20
C THR A 51 -43.26 8.16 -1.42
N ALA A 52 -42.71 7.71 -2.56
CA ALA A 52 -43.48 7.41 -3.76
C ALA A 52 -44.51 6.29 -3.53
N LYS A 53 -44.13 5.22 -2.83
CA LYS A 53 -45.04 4.11 -2.48
C LYS A 53 -46.15 4.53 -1.51
N LYS A 54 -45.90 5.54 -0.66
CA LYS A 54 -46.89 6.10 0.28
C LYS A 54 -47.69 7.28 -0.31
N ALA A 55 -47.94 7.26 -1.62
CA ALA A 55 -48.75 8.26 -2.31
C ALA A 55 -48.30 9.72 -2.08
N GLY A 56 -46.98 9.95 -1.93
CA GLY A 56 -46.40 11.27 -1.72
C GLY A 56 -46.30 11.70 -0.26
N MET A 57 -46.70 10.86 0.70
CA MET A 57 -46.44 11.12 2.11
C MET A 57 -44.96 10.84 2.43
N LEU A 58 -44.24 11.88 2.86
CA LEU A 58 -42.81 11.82 3.14
C LEU A 58 -42.49 10.72 4.15
N ASP A 59 -41.59 9.82 3.78
CA ASP A 59 -41.12 8.72 4.61
C ASP A 59 -39.60 8.63 4.56
N ILE A 60 -38.97 9.32 5.51
CA ILE A 60 -37.51 9.42 5.65
C ILE A 60 -36.93 8.06 6.03
N LYS A 61 -35.94 7.62 5.27
CA LYS A 61 -35.15 6.42 5.53
C LYS A 61 -33.72 6.80 5.85
N TYR A 62 -33.15 6.02 6.76
CA TYR A 62 -31.75 6.07 7.14
C TYR A 62 -31.12 4.71 6.85
N GLN A 63 -29.82 4.72 6.60
CA GLN A 63 -29.05 3.50 6.38
C GLN A 63 -27.65 3.67 6.98
N PRO A 64 -26.97 2.58 7.38
CA PRO A 64 -25.58 2.68 7.84
C PRO A 64 -24.67 3.39 6.84
N GLU A 65 -23.84 4.31 7.33
CA GLU A 65 -22.84 5.02 6.53
C GLU A 65 -21.86 4.03 5.87
N LYS A 66 -21.43 4.34 4.64
CA LYS A 66 -20.37 3.58 3.97
C LYS A 66 -18.99 3.95 4.54
N ARG A 67 -18.25 2.97 5.05
CA ARG A 67 -16.85 3.15 5.46
C ARG A 67 -15.90 2.28 4.62
N ASN A 68 -14.68 2.79 4.37
CA ASN A 68 -13.63 1.95 3.79
C ASN A 68 -13.19 0.91 4.82
N ALA A 69 -13.40 -0.37 4.53
CA ALA A 69 -13.04 -1.47 5.41
C ALA A 69 -11.66 -2.06 5.14
N VAL A 70 -10.97 -1.59 4.09
CA VAL A 70 -9.63 -2.12 3.80
C VAL A 70 -8.67 -1.77 4.93
N LYS A 71 -7.98 -2.81 5.40
CA LYS A 71 -6.92 -2.73 6.39
C LYS A 71 -5.59 -2.87 5.68
N VAL A 72 -4.65 -1.98 5.96
CA VAL A 72 -3.36 -1.91 5.26
C VAL A 72 -2.22 -1.92 6.28
N LEU A 73 -1.20 -2.75 6.03
CA LEU A 73 0.11 -2.61 6.64
C LEU A 73 1.09 -2.06 5.61
N ALA A 74 1.70 -0.92 5.90
CA ALA A 74 2.70 -0.30 5.03
C ALA A 74 4.09 -0.37 5.66
N PHE A 75 5.08 -0.83 4.92
CA PHE A 75 6.46 -0.97 5.36
C PHE A 75 7.34 -0.06 4.50
N PHE A 76 8.09 0.83 5.12
CA PHE A 76 8.93 1.81 4.43
C PHE A 76 10.41 1.53 4.67
N ASP A 77 11.18 1.46 3.60
CA ASP A 77 12.63 1.39 3.67
C ASP A 77 13.20 2.75 4.10
N VAL A 78 14.20 2.70 4.99
CA VAL A 78 14.94 3.85 5.50
C VAL A 78 16.44 3.76 5.19
N GLY A 79 16.84 2.88 4.27
CA GLY A 79 18.22 2.79 3.77
C GLY A 79 18.70 4.06 3.10
N GLY A 80 20.01 4.30 3.11
CA GLY A 80 20.61 5.50 2.50
C GLY A 80 20.40 5.58 0.98
N SER A 81 20.15 4.46 0.32
CA SER A 81 19.79 4.40 -1.10
C SER A 81 18.42 5.04 -1.40
N MET A 82 17.58 5.21 -0.37
CA MET A 82 16.29 5.88 -0.46
C MET A 82 16.37 7.41 -0.42
N ASP A 83 17.53 8.01 -0.13
CA ASP A 83 17.70 9.47 -0.04
C ASP A 83 17.14 10.24 -1.25
N PRO A 84 17.36 9.82 -2.52
CA PRO A 84 16.78 10.47 -3.69
C PRO A 84 15.25 10.36 -3.78
N HIS A 85 14.65 9.43 -3.03
CA HIS A 85 13.24 9.05 -3.09
C HIS A 85 12.43 9.48 -1.86
N ILE A 86 13.05 10.13 -0.87
CA ILE A 86 12.37 10.56 0.37
C ILE A 86 11.11 11.38 0.07
N LYS A 87 11.20 12.38 -0.81
CA LYS A 87 10.08 13.27 -1.12
C LYS A 87 8.86 12.48 -1.64
N ILE A 88 9.06 11.56 -2.57
CA ILE A 88 7.97 10.80 -3.18
C ILE A 88 7.36 9.80 -2.19
N CYS A 89 8.19 9.20 -1.33
CA CYS A 89 7.74 8.31 -0.26
C CYS A 89 6.95 9.07 0.83
N GLU A 90 7.35 10.30 1.17
CA GLU A 90 6.60 11.17 2.08
C GLU A 90 5.22 11.56 1.51
N GLU A 91 5.17 11.91 0.21
CA GLU A 91 3.91 12.21 -0.48
C GLU A 91 2.98 10.98 -0.51
N LEU A 92 3.54 9.79 -0.81
CA LEU A 92 2.80 8.53 -0.75
C LEU A 92 2.28 8.26 0.67
N PHE A 93 3.12 8.40 1.69
CA PHE A 93 2.75 8.20 3.08
C PHE A 93 1.61 9.13 3.51
N SER A 94 1.71 10.41 3.16
CA SER A 94 0.67 11.42 3.43
C SER A 94 -0.66 11.08 2.73
N ALA A 95 -0.59 10.61 1.48
CA ALA A 95 -1.76 10.14 0.74
C ALA A 95 -2.38 8.90 1.39
N CYS A 96 -1.58 7.88 1.73
CA CYS A 96 -2.03 6.66 2.41
C CYS A 96 -2.73 6.97 3.73
N LYS A 97 -2.16 7.84 4.57
CA LYS A 97 -2.75 8.23 5.86
C LYS A 97 -4.09 8.94 5.71
N THR A 98 -4.29 9.65 4.60
CA THR A 98 -5.56 10.33 4.29
C THR A 98 -6.60 9.35 3.75
N GLU A 99 -6.18 8.40 2.91
CA GLU A 99 -7.07 7.54 2.12
C GLU A 99 -7.46 6.24 2.86
N PHE A 100 -6.62 5.76 3.78
CA PHE A 100 -6.85 4.53 4.54
C PHE A 100 -7.10 4.83 6.01
N LYS A 101 -8.32 4.49 6.48
CA LYS A 101 -8.71 4.65 7.90
C LYS A 101 -8.01 3.63 8.80
N ASN A 102 -7.87 2.39 8.33
CA ASN A 102 -7.19 1.31 9.04
C ASN A 102 -5.79 1.10 8.44
N LEU A 103 -4.89 2.05 8.69
CA LEU A 103 -3.50 1.99 8.24
C LEU A 103 -2.58 1.85 9.44
N GLU A 104 -1.78 0.79 9.44
CA GLU A 104 -0.63 0.66 10.31
C GLU A 104 0.63 0.70 9.45
N TYR A 105 1.68 1.35 9.94
CA TYR A 105 2.93 1.44 9.22
C TYR A 105 4.13 1.15 10.11
N PHE A 106 5.21 0.73 9.45
CA PHE A 106 6.48 0.35 10.04
C PHE A 106 7.63 0.73 9.10
N TYR A 107 8.84 0.72 9.64
CA TYR A 107 10.08 0.98 8.92
C TYR A 107 11.01 -0.23 8.99
N PHE A 108 11.78 -0.46 7.93
CA PHE A 108 12.85 -1.46 7.86
C PHE A 108 14.07 -0.88 7.14
N HIS A 109 15.23 -1.51 7.25
CA HIS A 109 16.46 -1.04 6.59
C HIS A 109 16.92 -2.08 5.57
N ASN A 110 16.88 -1.73 4.29
CA ASN A 110 17.18 -2.56 3.11
C ASN A 110 16.21 -3.74 2.91
N PHE A 111 16.04 -4.62 3.91
CA PHE A 111 15.15 -5.76 3.82
C PHE A 111 14.44 -6.09 5.15
N LEU A 112 13.46 -7.01 5.07
CA LEU A 112 12.73 -7.48 6.23
C LEU A 112 13.50 -8.59 6.97
N TYR A 113 13.61 -8.46 8.28
CA TYR A 113 14.26 -9.42 9.17
C TYR A 113 13.37 -9.69 10.41
N GLU A 114 13.97 -10.11 11.54
CA GLU A 114 13.26 -10.45 12.78
C GLU A 114 12.65 -9.25 13.51
N SER A 115 13.13 -8.04 13.23
CA SER A 115 12.62 -6.83 13.86
C SER A 115 12.51 -5.67 12.88
N ILE A 116 11.50 -4.82 13.11
CA ILE A 116 11.19 -3.60 12.38
C ILE A 116 11.00 -2.44 13.37
N TRP A 117 10.84 -1.21 12.88
CA TRP A 117 10.67 -0.03 13.73
C TRP A 117 9.30 0.63 13.55
N LYS A 118 8.80 1.26 14.62
CA LYS A 118 7.63 2.16 14.56
C LYS A 118 8.00 3.61 14.25
N ASP A 119 9.24 4.03 14.53
CA ASP A 119 9.75 5.37 14.25
C ASP A 119 10.98 5.28 13.32
N ASN A 120 11.02 6.17 12.32
CA ASN A 120 12.15 6.33 11.39
C ASN A 120 13.47 6.65 12.10
N ARG A 121 13.45 7.22 13.31
CA ARG A 121 14.64 7.47 14.14
C ARG A 121 15.38 6.20 14.59
N ARG A 122 14.85 5.01 14.28
CA ARG A 122 15.49 3.70 14.50
C ARG A 122 15.99 3.49 15.93
N ARG A 123 15.29 4.04 16.92
CA ARG A 123 15.66 3.91 18.33
C ARG A 123 15.58 2.44 18.72
N GLN A 124 16.66 1.91 19.32
CA GLN A 124 16.73 0.48 19.71
C GLN A 124 15.58 0.06 20.65
N ASN A 125 15.07 0.99 21.47
CA ASN A 125 13.97 0.75 22.40
C ASN A 125 12.57 0.68 21.74
N GLU A 126 12.47 0.90 20.42
CA GLU A 126 11.20 0.95 19.68
C GLU A 126 11.14 -0.11 18.56
N ARG A 127 11.96 -1.17 18.68
CA ARG A 127 11.89 -2.34 17.80
C ARG A 127 10.62 -3.15 18.09
N VAL A 128 9.95 -3.59 17.03
CA VAL A 128 8.82 -4.50 17.05
C VAL A 128 9.25 -5.79 16.36
N MET A 129 8.97 -6.95 16.95
CA MET A 129 9.31 -8.23 16.33
C MET A 129 8.39 -8.48 15.13
N THR A 130 8.96 -8.93 14.03
CA THR A 130 8.18 -9.25 12.81
C THR A 130 7.19 -10.37 13.08
N GLU A 131 7.52 -11.33 13.96
CA GLU A 131 6.58 -12.36 14.42
C GLU A 131 5.36 -11.78 15.13
N ASP A 132 5.55 -10.75 15.98
CA ASP A 132 4.43 -10.10 16.65
C ASP A 132 3.49 -9.44 15.64
N VAL A 133 4.03 -8.90 14.56
CA VAL A 133 3.23 -8.34 13.45
C VAL A 133 2.44 -9.44 12.75
N LEU A 134 3.08 -10.57 12.42
CA LEU A 134 2.43 -11.72 11.81
C LEU A 134 1.30 -12.31 12.68
N HIS A 135 1.45 -12.29 14.00
CA HIS A 135 0.43 -12.79 14.93
C HIS A 135 -0.69 -11.77 15.23
N LYS A 136 -0.36 -10.49 15.26
CA LYS A 136 -1.29 -9.42 15.64
C LYS A 136 -2.27 -9.07 14.54
N TYR A 137 -1.82 -9.06 13.29
CA TYR A 137 -2.63 -8.63 12.15
C TYR A 137 -3.14 -9.85 11.39
N ALA A 138 -4.46 -9.89 11.15
CA ALA A 138 -5.09 -11.01 10.47
C ALA A 138 -4.74 -11.04 8.97
N ALA A 139 -4.85 -12.22 8.35
CA ALA A 139 -4.55 -12.45 6.93
C ALA A 139 -5.35 -11.57 5.95
N ASP A 140 -6.43 -10.90 6.40
CA ASP A 140 -7.23 -10.00 5.57
C ASP A 140 -6.59 -8.62 5.33
N TYR A 141 -5.46 -8.33 5.98
CA TYR A 141 -4.68 -7.12 5.74
C TYR A 141 -4.03 -7.14 4.35
N ARG A 142 -3.94 -5.96 3.74
CA ARG A 142 -3.20 -5.70 2.49
C ARG A 142 -1.82 -5.17 2.84
N ILE A 143 -0.77 -5.82 2.33
CA ILE A 143 0.62 -5.49 2.65
C ILE A 143 1.23 -4.67 1.51
N ILE A 144 1.83 -3.54 1.86
CA ILE A 144 2.52 -2.65 0.93
C ILE A 144 3.93 -2.42 1.44
N PHE A 145 4.94 -2.96 0.75
CA PHE A 145 6.32 -2.55 0.94
C PHE A 145 6.64 -1.36 0.02
N VAL A 146 7.46 -0.44 0.50
CA VAL A 146 7.94 0.73 -0.25
C VAL A 146 9.45 0.82 -0.03
N GLY A 147 10.22 0.56 -1.08
CA GLY A 147 11.68 0.55 -1.01
C GLY A 147 12.28 0.35 -2.39
N ASP A 148 13.52 0.78 -2.58
CA ASP A 148 14.22 0.65 -3.86
C ASP A 148 14.73 -0.78 -4.14
N ALA A 149 14.72 -1.63 -3.10
CA ALA A 149 15.24 -2.99 -3.12
C ALA A 149 16.71 -3.06 -3.58
N THR A 150 17.47 -1.97 -3.41
CA THR A 150 18.86 -1.87 -3.82
C THR A 150 19.77 -2.19 -2.64
N MET A 151 20.25 -3.43 -2.62
CA MET A 151 21.15 -3.92 -1.58
C MET A 151 22.09 -5.00 -2.13
N ALA A 152 23.06 -5.45 -1.35
CA ALA A 152 23.85 -6.60 -1.76
C ALA A 152 22.99 -7.88 -1.68
N PRO A 153 23.05 -8.81 -2.65
CA PRO A 153 22.18 -9.99 -2.67
C PRO A 153 22.24 -10.87 -1.40
N TYR A 154 23.40 -10.92 -0.74
CA TYR A 154 23.57 -11.70 0.49
C TYR A 154 22.75 -11.14 1.67
N GLU A 155 22.37 -9.86 1.65
CA GLU A 155 21.47 -9.27 2.66
C GLU A 155 20.10 -9.97 2.63
N ILE A 156 19.66 -10.42 1.45
CA ILE A 156 18.41 -11.16 1.26
C ILE A 156 18.60 -12.65 1.54
N THR A 157 19.68 -13.25 1.02
CA THR A 157 19.79 -14.72 0.94
C THR A 157 20.45 -15.39 2.13
N ASN A 158 21.19 -14.66 2.98
CA ASN A 158 22.05 -15.26 4.00
C ASN A 158 21.67 -14.84 5.43
N PRO A 159 21.82 -15.76 6.41
CA PRO A 159 22.00 -15.38 7.81
C PRO A 159 23.21 -14.43 7.98
N GLY A 160 23.12 -13.48 8.90
CA GLY A 160 24.12 -12.43 9.12
C GLY A 160 24.22 -11.40 7.98
N GLY A 161 23.27 -11.39 7.04
CA GLY A 161 23.22 -10.44 5.93
C GLY A 161 22.74 -9.03 6.33
N SER A 162 22.07 -8.86 7.47
CA SER A 162 21.61 -7.55 7.95
C SER A 162 22.79 -6.63 8.28
N ILE A 163 22.68 -5.36 7.85
CA ILE A 163 23.68 -4.33 8.14
C ILE A 163 23.54 -3.79 9.57
N GLU A 164 22.35 -3.91 10.18
CA GLU A 164 22.03 -3.33 11.49
C GLU A 164 22.40 -4.25 12.67
N HIS A 165 22.41 -5.57 12.45
CA HIS A 165 22.66 -6.57 13.48
C HIS A 165 22.88 -7.95 12.85
N TRP A 166 23.30 -8.93 13.66
CA TRP A 166 23.35 -10.32 13.22
C TRP A 166 21.95 -10.94 13.20
N ASN A 167 21.41 -11.22 12.01
CA ASN A 167 20.16 -11.96 11.83
C ASN A 167 20.41 -13.48 11.75
N GLU A 168 19.77 -14.26 12.60
CA GLU A 168 19.90 -15.74 12.58
C GLU A 168 19.29 -16.36 11.31
N GLU A 169 18.28 -15.72 10.74
CA GLU A 169 17.56 -16.21 9.57
C GLU A 169 17.66 -15.23 8.40
N ALA A 170 17.81 -15.76 7.19
CA ALA A 170 17.89 -14.96 5.97
C ALA A 170 16.63 -14.11 5.75
N GLY A 171 16.79 -12.90 5.21
CA GLY A 171 15.68 -12.00 4.92
C GLY A 171 14.62 -12.62 3.99
N ALA A 172 15.05 -13.42 3.01
CA ALA A 172 14.16 -14.16 2.11
C ALA A 172 13.15 -15.04 2.87
N LEU A 173 13.53 -15.61 4.01
CA LEU A 173 12.64 -16.44 4.82
C LEU A 173 11.56 -15.59 5.51
N TRP A 174 11.90 -14.40 5.98
CA TRP A 174 10.93 -13.45 6.53
C TRP A 174 9.95 -12.97 5.48
N MET A 175 10.43 -12.65 4.27
CA MET A 175 9.55 -12.27 3.16
C MET A 175 8.61 -13.41 2.78
N LYS A 176 9.13 -14.64 2.71
CA LYS A 176 8.30 -15.83 2.46
C LYS A 176 7.20 -15.99 3.50
N ARG A 177 7.51 -15.83 4.79
CA ARG A 177 6.49 -15.88 5.86
C ARG A 177 5.40 -14.81 5.68
N MET A 178 5.76 -13.60 5.22
CA MET A 178 4.78 -12.56 4.94
C MET A 178 3.84 -12.98 3.79
N VAL A 179 4.39 -13.48 2.69
CA VAL A 179 3.59 -13.93 1.53
C VAL A 179 2.74 -15.15 1.87
N ASP A 180 3.24 -16.07 2.71
CA ASP A 180 2.49 -17.24 3.16
C ASP A 180 1.29 -16.88 4.07
N VAL A 181 1.37 -15.77 4.82
CA VAL A 181 0.30 -15.31 5.73
C VAL A 181 -0.69 -14.36 5.06
N TYR A 182 -0.22 -13.50 4.16
CA TYR A 182 -1.05 -12.48 3.52
C TYR A 182 -1.15 -12.71 2.01
N ASP A 183 -2.36 -12.96 1.51
CA ASP A 183 -2.60 -13.20 0.07
C ASP A 183 -2.28 -11.98 -0.82
N LYS A 184 -2.14 -10.79 -0.23
CA LYS A 184 -2.03 -9.52 -0.95
C LYS A 184 -0.84 -8.72 -0.47
N VAL A 185 0.31 -9.09 -1.00
CA VAL A 185 1.59 -8.41 -0.79
C VAL A 185 2.01 -7.74 -2.08
N ILE A 186 2.38 -6.46 -2.00
CA ILE A 186 3.00 -5.73 -3.11
C ILE A 186 4.29 -5.07 -2.65
N TRP A 187 5.17 -4.80 -3.61
CA TRP A 187 6.36 -3.97 -3.43
C TRP A 187 6.33 -2.77 -4.38
N LEU A 188 6.29 -1.55 -3.84
CA LEU A 188 6.39 -0.32 -4.62
C LEU A 188 7.85 0.13 -4.67
N ASN A 189 8.43 0.11 -5.88
CA ASN A 189 9.81 0.47 -6.09
C ASN A 189 9.93 1.85 -6.77
N PRO A 190 10.57 2.85 -6.13
CA PRO A 190 10.75 4.18 -6.71
C PRO A 190 11.85 4.25 -7.79
N VAL A 191 12.68 3.23 -7.93
CA VAL A 191 13.62 3.10 -9.05
C VAL A 191 12.83 2.80 -10.33
N PRO A 192 13.12 3.47 -11.47
CA PRO A 192 12.43 3.19 -12.72
C PRO A 192 12.59 1.72 -13.15
N SER A 193 11.51 1.13 -13.66
CA SER A 193 11.44 -0.30 -14.00
C SER A 193 12.52 -0.77 -14.95
N ASP A 194 12.95 0.10 -15.86
CA ASP A 194 13.97 -0.19 -16.88
C ASP A 194 15.34 -0.45 -16.26
N HIS A 195 15.54 -0.06 -14.99
CA HIS A 195 16.78 -0.32 -14.25
C HIS A 195 16.75 -1.61 -13.41
N TRP A 196 15.60 -2.26 -13.26
CA TRP A 196 15.46 -3.39 -12.34
C TRP A 196 16.27 -4.62 -12.77
N GLU A 197 16.35 -4.89 -14.07
CA GLU A 197 17.09 -6.04 -14.64
C GLU A 197 18.60 -5.96 -14.41
N TYR A 198 19.12 -4.78 -14.05
CA TYR A 198 20.54 -4.59 -13.76
C TYR A 198 20.88 -4.78 -12.28
N SER A 199 19.88 -5.04 -11.42
CA SER A 199 20.07 -5.22 -9.98
C SER A 199 19.57 -6.59 -9.52
N ALA A 200 20.51 -7.47 -9.20
CA ALA A 200 20.20 -8.82 -8.73
C ALA A 200 19.33 -8.84 -7.46
N SER A 201 19.49 -7.87 -6.55
CA SER A 201 18.65 -7.77 -5.34
C SER A 201 17.22 -7.34 -5.65
N VAL A 202 17.02 -6.48 -6.65
CA VAL A 202 15.68 -6.09 -7.13
C VAL A 202 14.98 -7.29 -7.75
N GLU A 203 15.67 -8.06 -8.59
CA GLU A 203 15.12 -9.29 -9.18
C GLU A 203 14.74 -10.33 -8.12
N LEU A 204 15.63 -10.57 -7.14
CA LEU A 204 15.35 -11.47 -6.01
C LEU A 204 14.11 -11.00 -5.23
N THR A 205 14.04 -9.71 -4.91
CA THR A 205 12.90 -9.14 -4.19
C THR A 205 11.61 -9.30 -4.99
N ARG A 206 11.64 -9.03 -6.31
CA ARG A 206 10.49 -9.20 -7.20
C ARG A 206 10.00 -10.65 -7.22
N SER A 207 10.93 -11.61 -7.29
CA SER A 207 10.59 -13.03 -7.24
C SER A 207 9.98 -13.42 -5.90
N LEU A 208 10.47 -12.88 -4.78
CA LEU A 208 9.96 -13.17 -3.44
C LEU A 208 8.55 -12.63 -3.20
N VAL A 209 8.15 -11.56 -3.90
CA VAL A 209 6.77 -11.03 -3.87
C VAL A 209 5.92 -11.54 -5.04
N GLU A 210 6.30 -12.65 -5.65
CA GLU A 210 5.56 -13.31 -6.75
C GLU A 210 5.24 -12.37 -7.93
N ASP A 211 6.24 -11.59 -8.35
CA ASP A 211 6.16 -10.58 -9.40
C ASP A 211 5.16 -9.43 -9.13
N ASN A 212 4.66 -9.30 -7.89
CA ASN A 212 3.82 -8.18 -7.45
C ASN A 212 4.67 -6.96 -7.03
N MET A 213 5.74 -6.68 -7.77
CA MET A 213 6.51 -5.44 -7.66
C MET A 213 6.05 -4.45 -8.73
N PHE A 214 5.73 -3.22 -8.32
CA PHE A 214 5.21 -2.18 -9.20
C PHE A 214 6.09 -0.92 -9.09
N PRO A 215 6.32 -0.21 -10.21
CA PRO A 215 7.08 1.03 -10.16
C PRO A 215 6.24 2.09 -9.44
N LEU A 216 6.90 2.97 -8.69
CA LEU A 216 6.24 4.10 -8.06
C LEU A 216 5.98 5.18 -9.12
N THR A 217 5.01 4.92 -9.98
CA THR A 217 4.44 5.82 -10.99
C THR A 217 2.92 5.84 -10.84
N ILE A 218 2.22 6.76 -11.52
CA ILE A 218 0.75 6.81 -11.45
C ILE A 218 0.17 5.46 -11.90
N ARG A 219 0.67 4.91 -13.01
CA ARG A 219 0.23 3.63 -13.54
C ARG A 219 0.56 2.46 -12.61
N GLY A 220 1.79 2.41 -12.07
CA GLY A 220 2.16 1.35 -11.13
C GLY A 220 1.35 1.40 -9.83
N LEU A 221 0.99 2.59 -9.35
CA LEU A 221 0.04 2.75 -8.24
C LEU A 221 -1.35 2.24 -8.62
N GLU A 222 -1.85 2.56 -9.81
CA GLU A 222 -3.15 2.06 -10.25
C GLU A 222 -3.19 0.54 -10.39
N ASP A 223 -2.16 -0.06 -10.97
CA ASP A 223 -2.04 -1.51 -11.18
C ASP A 223 -1.90 -2.25 -9.84
N SER A 224 -1.07 -1.73 -8.94
CA SER A 224 -0.91 -2.31 -7.60
C SER A 224 -2.19 -2.24 -6.77
N MET A 225 -2.93 -1.13 -6.79
CA MET A 225 -4.23 -1.03 -6.12
C MET A 225 -5.28 -1.96 -6.74
N ALA A 226 -5.22 -2.20 -8.06
CA ALA A 226 -6.09 -3.17 -8.72
C ALA A 226 -5.79 -4.61 -8.28
N PHE A 227 -4.51 -4.97 -8.10
CA PHE A 227 -4.12 -6.27 -7.53
C PHE A 227 -4.61 -6.45 -6.09
N LEU A 228 -4.42 -5.43 -5.25
CA LEU A 228 -4.82 -5.45 -3.84
C LEU A 228 -6.36 -5.47 -3.64
N SER A 229 -7.13 -4.97 -4.61
CA SER A 229 -8.60 -4.93 -4.51
C SER A 229 -9.30 -6.23 -4.94
N LYS A 230 -8.66 -7.04 -5.80
CA LYS A 230 -9.12 -8.38 -6.16
C LYS A 230 -9.18 -9.30 -4.95
#